data_AF-A0A8C8AK46-F1
#
_entry.id   AF-A0A8C8AK46-F1
#
_cell.length_a   1.000
_cell.length_b   1.000
_cell.length_c   1.000
_cell.angle_alpha   90.00
_cell.angle_beta   90.00
_cell.angle_gamma   90.00
#
_symmetry.space_group_name_H-M   'P 1'
#
loop_
_entity.id
_entity.type
_entity.pdbx_description
1 polymer ?
#
loop_
_entity_poly.entity_id
_entity_poly.type
_entity_poly.pdbx_seq_one_letter_code
_entity_poly.pdbx_strand_id
1 'polypeptide(L)'
;MAASELRSEESDEEELPTLASLLQPALLPPPGGLSHRPSSSPEPGRAAGVVVVVSSGSEEEEEEDIEEGDEWTEEPNVLVLLRLEEFLAMVHHYKQEAEGCTEGQKETLQSYVAHVMEKMPGKILALAVVEVENYFRIQSKKRLQVAAASRNQEEKQGKRRRKTVKDSGLEITRLDVENALVDLQLCKQVQVSFFENWEELGEFATMFTKAVAEAPFKREREKTGFSFYLEKGWCGGVKVDHSGKGLFEVWKRQIQQFNRVSLEMAEAVVSAYPSPQLLIQAYSRCSSEQERENMLANIPVRRGEGVTATSRRVGPDLSRRIYLQMTSHDPDLYLDVTG
;
A
#
# COMPACT_ATOMS: atom_id res chain seq x y z
N MET A 1 -23.44 -43.52 23.27
CA MET A 1 -24.18 -42.94 22.14
C MET A 1 -23.41 -41.70 21.71
N ALA A 2 -22.80 -41.77 20.53
CA ALA A 2 -22.13 -40.65 19.91
C ALA A 2 -23.19 -39.74 19.28
N ALA A 3 -23.10 -38.44 19.56
CA ALA A 3 -23.74 -37.41 18.77
C ALA A 3 -22.69 -36.31 18.57
N SER A 4 -22.23 -36.24 17.34
CA SER A 4 -21.36 -35.24 16.75
C SER A 4 -22.16 -33.99 16.42
N GLU A 5 -21.74 -32.83 16.91
CA GLU A 5 -22.17 -31.53 16.36
C GLU A 5 -20.93 -30.83 15.83
N LEU A 6 -20.74 -30.97 14.50
CA LEU A 6 -19.90 -30.08 13.71
C LEU A 6 -20.67 -28.77 13.57
N ARG A 7 -20.22 -27.71 14.24
CA ARG A 7 -20.76 -26.36 14.04
C ARG A 7 -19.77 -25.57 13.20
N SER A 8 -20.27 -25.15 12.06
CA SER A 8 -19.64 -24.42 10.97
C SER A 8 -18.85 -23.22 11.48
N GLU A 9 -17.60 -23.11 11.05
CA GLU A 9 -16.84 -21.87 11.07
C GLU A 9 -17.45 -20.97 10.00
N GLU A 10 -18.20 -19.96 10.45
CA GLU A 10 -18.73 -18.89 9.60
C GLU A 10 -17.54 -17.98 9.27
N SER A 11 -17.00 -18.15 8.06
CA SER A 11 -16.04 -17.24 7.48
C SER A 11 -16.79 -15.98 7.07
N ASP A 12 -16.48 -14.85 7.72
CA ASP A 12 -16.83 -13.53 7.23
C ASP A 12 -16.10 -13.29 5.90
N GLU A 13 -16.61 -13.86 4.81
CA GLU A 13 -16.26 -13.43 3.47
C GLU A 13 -16.96 -12.08 3.28
N GLU A 14 -16.21 -10.97 3.44
CA GLU A 14 -16.68 -9.65 3.05
C GLU A 14 -17.08 -9.72 1.57
N GLU A 15 -18.38 -9.77 1.29
CA GLU A 15 -18.94 -9.73 -0.07
C GLU A 15 -18.53 -8.40 -0.71
N LEU A 16 -17.52 -8.47 -1.59
CA LEU A 16 -17.08 -7.33 -2.37
C LEU A 16 -18.10 -7.06 -3.49
N PRO A 17 -18.36 -5.79 -3.85
CA PRO A 17 -19.21 -5.47 -5.00
C PRO A 17 -18.66 -6.11 -6.27
N THR A 18 -19.57 -6.55 -7.17
CA THR A 18 -19.20 -7.19 -8.43
C THR A 18 -18.54 -6.17 -9.36
N LEU A 19 -17.22 -6.29 -9.55
CA LEU A 19 -16.46 -5.41 -10.46
C LEU A 19 -16.26 -6.09 -11.81
N ALA A 20 -16.70 -5.42 -12.88
CA ALA A 20 -16.36 -5.82 -14.24
C ALA A 20 -15.04 -5.13 -14.65
N SER A 21 -13.99 -5.93 -14.90
CA SER A 21 -12.74 -5.43 -15.47
C SER A 21 -12.83 -5.41 -16.99
N LEU A 22 -12.85 -4.22 -17.60
CA LEU A 22 -12.81 -4.08 -19.05
C LEU A 22 -11.37 -3.83 -19.51
N LEU A 23 -10.80 -4.81 -20.22
CA LEU A 23 -9.62 -4.63 -21.06
C LEU A 23 -10.09 -4.03 -22.39
N GLN A 24 -9.96 -2.72 -22.57
CA GLN A 24 -10.30 -2.10 -23.86
C GLN A 24 -9.20 -2.39 -24.90
N PRO A 25 -9.53 -2.97 -26.07
CA PRO A 25 -8.63 -2.97 -27.21
C PRO A 25 -8.57 -1.56 -27.81
N ALA A 26 -7.37 -1.05 -28.10
CA ALA A 26 -7.18 0.27 -28.67
C ALA A 26 -7.97 0.45 -29.99
N LEU A 27 -8.65 1.59 -30.09
CA LEU A 27 -9.35 2.09 -31.27
C LEU A 27 -8.41 2.14 -32.49
N LEU A 28 -8.67 1.31 -33.50
CA LEU A 28 -8.06 1.40 -34.84
C LEU A 28 -8.99 2.20 -35.79
N PRO A 29 -8.45 2.88 -36.82
CA PRO A 29 -9.26 3.60 -37.81
C PRO A 29 -9.80 2.66 -38.92
N PRO A 30 -10.94 2.97 -39.58
CA PRO A 30 -11.48 2.18 -40.71
C PRO A 30 -11.08 2.78 -42.08
N PRO A 31 -11.49 2.22 -43.25
CA PRO A 31 -12.03 0.87 -43.55
C PRO A 31 -11.31 0.15 -44.73
N GLY A 32 -11.51 -1.17 -44.83
CA GLY A 32 -11.21 -1.96 -46.03
C GLY A 32 -11.63 -3.42 -45.86
N GLY A 33 -12.72 -3.83 -46.53
CA GLY A 33 -13.36 -5.12 -46.32
C GLY A 33 -12.68 -6.30 -47.03
N LEU A 34 -12.82 -7.49 -46.44
CA LEU A 34 -13.46 -8.70 -46.99
C LEU A 34 -13.11 -9.92 -46.12
N SER A 35 -14.17 -10.58 -45.66
CA SER A 35 -14.34 -11.98 -45.21
C SER A 35 -13.11 -12.87 -44.96
N HIS A 36 -13.02 -13.50 -43.77
CA HIS A 36 -12.98 -14.96 -43.55
C HIS A 36 -13.01 -15.32 -42.04
N ARG A 37 -13.68 -16.44 -41.71
CA ARG A 37 -13.97 -17.03 -40.37
C ARG A 37 -12.72 -17.76 -39.77
N PRO A 38 -12.74 -18.26 -38.51
CA PRO A 38 -11.64 -18.13 -37.56
C PRO A 38 -10.81 -19.42 -37.37
N SER A 39 -9.53 -19.27 -37.06
CA SER A 39 -8.68 -20.37 -36.58
C SER A 39 -7.73 -19.91 -35.47
N SER A 40 -7.89 -20.54 -34.31
CA SER A 40 -6.91 -20.91 -33.27
C SER A 40 -5.62 -20.09 -33.08
N SER A 41 -5.41 -19.74 -31.80
CA SER A 41 -4.15 -19.35 -31.12
C SER A 41 -3.79 -17.86 -31.15
N PRO A 42 -3.65 -17.18 -29.99
CA PRO A 42 -3.20 -15.78 -29.97
C PRO A 42 -1.67 -15.72 -30.10
N GLU A 43 -1.18 -15.16 -31.19
CA GLU A 43 0.17 -14.59 -31.27
C GLU A 43 0.21 -13.23 -30.54
N PRO A 44 1.33 -12.86 -29.88
CA PRO A 44 1.43 -11.61 -29.13
C PRO A 44 1.70 -10.45 -30.09
N GLY A 45 0.65 -9.74 -30.48
CA GLY A 45 0.75 -8.59 -31.37
C GLY A 45 -0.39 -7.60 -31.20
N ARG A 46 -0.03 -6.42 -30.66
CA ARG A 46 -0.69 -5.09 -30.69
C ARG A 46 -1.43 -4.60 -29.43
N ALA A 47 -1.06 -3.34 -29.15
CA ALA A 47 -1.68 -2.28 -28.34
C ALA A 47 -1.61 -2.38 -26.81
N ALA A 48 -1.25 -1.25 -26.20
CA ALA A 48 -1.30 -1.02 -24.76
C ALA A 48 -2.75 -1.20 -24.27
N GLY A 49 -2.93 -2.06 -23.27
CA GLY A 49 -4.22 -2.27 -22.61
C GLY A 49 -4.43 -1.22 -21.53
N VAL A 50 -5.56 -0.52 -21.58
CA VAL A 50 -6.07 0.24 -20.44
C VAL A 50 -6.96 -0.69 -19.65
N VAL A 51 -6.68 -0.86 -18.36
CA VAL A 51 -7.57 -1.58 -17.44
C VAL A 51 -8.46 -0.52 -16.79
N VAL A 52 -9.74 -0.49 -17.16
CA VAL A 52 -10.75 0.33 -16.49
C VAL A 52 -11.52 -0.58 -15.54
N VAL A 53 -11.51 -0.22 -14.26
CA VAL A 53 -12.28 -0.91 -13.21
C VAL A 53 -13.58 -0.14 -13.03
N VAL A 54 -14.73 -0.80 -13.24
CA VAL A 54 -16.06 -0.20 -13.06
C VAL A 54 -16.74 -0.86 -11.86
N SER A 55 -17.35 -0.06 -10.99
CA SER A 55 -18.07 -0.54 -9.80
C SER A 55 -19.58 -0.46 -9.99
N SER A 56 -20.29 -1.51 -9.56
CA SER A 56 -21.73 -1.46 -9.36
C SER A 56 -22.00 -0.79 -8.01
N GLY A 57 -22.75 0.31 -8.01
CA GLY A 57 -23.23 0.92 -6.78
C GLY A 57 -24.49 0.18 -6.33
N SER A 58 -24.38 -0.75 -5.39
CA SER A 58 -25.55 -1.30 -4.71
C SER A 58 -25.86 -0.43 -3.49
N GLU A 59 -26.76 0.54 -3.67
CA GLU A 59 -27.52 1.11 -2.56
C GLU A 59 -28.70 0.18 -2.30
N GLU A 60 -28.78 -0.39 -1.10
CA GLU A 60 -29.94 -1.14 -0.65
C GLU A 60 -31.13 -0.17 -0.51
N GLU A 61 -32.07 -0.18 -1.45
CA GLU A 61 -33.43 0.26 -1.19
C GLU A 61 -34.40 -0.92 -1.35
N GLU A 62 -35.33 -0.98 -0.41
CA GLU A 62 -36.28 -2.06 -0.16
C GLU A 62 -37.19 -2.35 -1.37
N GLU A 63 -37.65 -3.62 -1.44
CA GLU A 63 -38.56 -4.19 -2.43
C GLU A 63 -39.59 -3.22 -3.04
N GLU A 64 -39.42 -2.86 -4.31
CA GLU A 64 -40.52 -2.60 -5.26
C GLU A 64 -39.97 -2.69 -6.70
N ASP A 65 -40.71 -3.35 -7.60
CA ASP A 65 -40.31 -3.66 -8.98
C ASP A 65 -39.76 -2.44 -9.74
N ILE A 66 -38.44 -2.38 -9.97
CA ILE A 66 -37.80 -1.43 -10.89
C ILE A 66 -37.13 -2.25 -11.99
N GLU A 67 -37.50 -1.99 -13.25
CA GLU A 67 -36.65 -2.28 -14.41
C GLU A 67 -35.35 -1.49 -14.24
N GLU A 68 -34.39 -2.01 -13.48
CA GLU A 68 -33.09 -1.38 -13.27
C GLU A 68 -32.29 -1.49 -14.55
N GLY A 69 -32.26 -0.40 -15.32
CA GLY A 69 -31.15 -0.15 -16.22
C GLY A 69 -29.89 -0.03 -15.37
N ASP A 70 -29.01 -1.02 -15.46
CA ASP A 70 -27.67 -1.04 -14.86
C ASP A 70 -26.96 0.34 -14.97
N GLU A 71 -27.09 1.20 -13.95
CA GLU A 71 -26.39 2.49 -13.86
C GLU A 71 -25.02 2.26 -13.24
N TRP A 72 -24.06 1.85 -14.07
CA TRP A 72 -22.68 1.65 -13.64
C TRP A 72 -21.99 3.00 -13.40
N THR A 73 -21.51 3.23 -12.18
CA THR A 73 -20.64 4.37 -11.88
C THR A 73 -19.18 4.03 -12.16
N GLU A 74 -18.52 4.84 -13.00
CA GLU A 74 -17.11 4.63 -13.27
C GLU A 74 -16.21 5.10 -12.12
N GLU A 75 -15.33 4.22 -11.64
CA GLU A 75 -14.35 4.57 -10.62
C GLU A 75 -13.31 5.59 -11.14
N PRO A 76 -12.73 6.44 -10.26
CA PRO A 76 -11.74 7.42 -10.66
C PRO A 76 -10.37 6.78 -10.93
N ASN A 77 -10.06 5.63 -10.35
CA ASN A 77 -8.71 5.04 -10.42
C ASN A 77 -8.50 4.26 -11.73
N VAL A 78 -7.44 4.58 -12.48
CA VAL A 78 -7.12 3.94 -13.76
C VAL A 78 -5.68 3.45 -13.76
N LEU A 79 -5.50 2.16 -14.08
CA LEU A 79 -4.18 1.55 -14.25
C LEU A 79 -3.84 1.45 -15.74
N VAL A 80 -2.80 2.15 -16.17
CA VAL A 80 -2.32 2.15 -17.56
C VAL A 80 -1.02 1.38 -17.66
N LEU A 81 -1.04 0.32 -18.48
CA LEU A 81 0.13 -0.46 -18.79
C LEU A 81 0.89 0.15 -19.98
N LEU A 82 2.12 0.55 -19.72
CA LEU A 82 3.06 1.03 -20.74
C LEU A 82 3.99 -0.09 -21.19
N ARG A 83 4.16 -0.22 -22.51
CA ARG A 83 5.13 -1.16 -23.07
C ARG A 83 6.55 -0.66 -22.84
N LEU A 84 7.47 -1.59 -22.63
CA LEU A 84 8.87 -1.28 -22.35
C LEU A 84 9.51 -0.42 -23.46
N GLU A 85 9.23 -0.74 -24.72
CA GLU A 85 9.79 -0.02 -25.87
C GLU A 85 9.28 1.42 -25.96
N GLU A 86 7.99 1.63 -25.70
CA GLU A 86 7.36 2.95 -25.69
C GLU A 86 7.90 3.79 -24.52
N PHE A 87 8.00 3.18 -23.34
CA PHE A 87 8.57 3.80 -22.15
C PHE A 87 10.02 4.28 -22.41
N LEU A 88 10.87 3.39 -22.92
CA LEU A 88 12.26 3.72 -23.20
C LEU A 88 12.38 4.80 -24.30
N ALA A 89 11.55 4.75 -25.34
CA ALA A 89 11.53 5.79 -26.36
C ALA A 89 11.15 7.16 -25.77
N MET A 90 10.15 7.21 -24.89
CA MET A 90 9.75 8.45 -24.23
C MET A 90 10.84 9.02 -23.31
N VAL A 91 11.58 8.18 -22.59
CA VAL A 91 12.75 8.60 -21.78
C VAL A 91 13.89 9.09 -22.66
N HIS A 92 14.13 8.44 -23.80
CA HIS A 92 15.13 8.88 -24.76
C HIS A 92 14.81 10.26 -25.32
N HIS A 93 13.56 10.53 -25.65
CA HIS A 93 13.12 11.85 -26.10
C HIS A 93 13.28 12.90 -24.99
N TYR A 94 12.93 12.58 -23.75
CA TYR A 94 13.17 13.46 -22.60
C TYR A 94 14.66 13.84 -22.47
N LYS A 95 15.56 12.87 -22.60
CA LYS A 95 17.00 13.12 -22.61
C LYS A 95 17.43 14.04 -23.76
N GLN A 96 16.91 13.81 -24.96
CA GLN A 96 17.22 14.65 -26.13
C GLN A 96 16.72 16.09 -25.96
N GLU A 97 15.56 16.28 -25.35
CA GLU A 97 15.01 17.60 -25.04
C GLU A 97 15.84 18.32 -23.97
N ALA A 98 16.26 17.62 -22.92
CA ALA A 98 17.16 18.18 -21.89
C ALA A 98 18.54 18.57 -22.46
N GLU A 99 19.01 17.87 -23.49
CA GLU A 99 20.26 18.16 -24.21
C GLU A 99 20.10 19.23 -25.32
N GLY A 100 18.89 19.74 -25.56
CA GLY A 100 18.62 20.82 -26.52
C GLY A 100 18.55 20.38 -27.99
N CYS A 101 18.40 19.09 -28.28
CA CYS A 101 18.28 18.54 -29.63
C CYS A 101 16.81 18.32 -30.01
N THR A 102 16.18 19.28 -30.69
CA THR A 102 14.78 19.19 -31.13
C THR A 102 14.67 18.53 -32.51
N GLU A 103 14.80 17.21 -32.59
CA GLU A 103 14.35 16.44 -33.77
C GLU A 103 12.87 16.06 -33.62
N GLY A 104 11.97 16.99 -33.98
CA GLY A 104 10.52 16.77 -34.05
C GLY A 104 9.81 16.69 -32.70
N GLN A 105 8.51 16.99 -32.69
CA GLN A 105 7.65 16.73 -31.53
C GLN A 105 7.55 15.21 -31.35
N LYS A 106 8.44 14.64 -30.55
CA LYS A 106 8.37 13.24 -30.17
C LYS A 106 7.78 13.16 -28.77
N GLU A 107 6.89 12.21 -28.58
CA GLU A 107 6.15 12.06 -27.33
C GLU A 107 7.11 11.73 -26.18
N THR A 108 7.07 12.53 -25.12
CA THR A 108 7.74 12.30 -23.84
C THR A 108 6.76 11.72 -22.82
N LEU A 109 7.26 11.22 -21.69
CA LEU A 109 6.42 10.71 -20.61
C LEU A 109 5.41 11.76 -20.14
N GLN A 110 5.83 13.02 -20.06
CA GLN A 110 4.96 14.12 -19.64
C GLN A 110 3.87 14.44 -20.66
N SER A 111 4.21 14.49 -21.95
CA SER A 111 3.20 14.76 -22.99
C SER A 111 2.22 13.61 -23.13
N TYR A 112 2.69 12.36 -23.01
CA TYR A 112 1.83 11.18 -23.00
C TYR A 112 0.84 11.23 -21.83
N VAL A 113 1.33 11.47 -20.60
CA VAL A 113 0.46 11.57 -19.42
C VAL A 113 -0.51 12.74 -19.54
N ALA A 114 -0.06 13.89 -20.04
CA ALA A 114 -0.96 15.03 -20.28
C ALA A 114 -2.09 14.68 -21.26
N HIS A 115 -1.78 13.99 -22.36
CA HIS A 115 -2.77 13.54 -23.34
C HIS A 115 -3.75 12.51 -22.75
N VAL A 116 -3.25 11.59 -21.94
CA VAL A 116 -4.07 10.59 -21.24
C VAL A 116 -5.01 11.25 -20.23
N MET A 117 -4.52 12.23 -19.45
CA MET A 117 -5.32 13.00 -18.51
C MET A 117 -6.36 13.91 -19.19
N GLU A 118 -6.05 14.46 -20.37
CA GLU A 118 -7.00 15.25 -21.17
C GLU A 118 -8.15 14.38 -21.68
N LYS A 119 -7.86 13.13 -22.07
CA LYS A 119 -8.88 12.17 -22.50
C LYS A 119 -9.73 11.62 -21.36
N MET A 120 -9.19 11.58 -20.14
CA MET A 120 -9.84 11.02 -18.95
C MET A 120 -9.86 12.05 -17.81
N PRO A 121 -10.65 13.13 -17.95
CA PRO A 121 -10.70 14.18 -16.93
C PRO A 121 -11.27 13.63 -15.61
N GLY A 122 -10.65 13.99 -14.49
CA GLY A 122 -11.10 13.59 -13.15
C GLY A 122 -10.68 12.18 -12.72
N LYS A 123 -9.97 11.43 -13.57
CA LYS A 123 -9.41 10.12 -13.21
C LYS A 123 -8.02 10.23 -12.57
N ILE A 124 -7.74 9.36 -11.61
CA ILE A 124 -6.45 9.19 -10.93
C ILE A 124 -5.67 8.11 -11.68
N LEU A 125 -4.54 8.52 -12.28
CA LEU A 125 -3.74 7.66 -13.12
C LEU A 125 -2.63 6.95 -12.33
N ALA A 126 -2.49 5.64 -12.51
CA ALA A 126 -1.34 4.85 -12.13
C ALA A 126 -0.71 4.22 -13.37
N LEU A 127 0.62 4.34 -13.53
CA LEU A 127 1.34 3.78 -14.67
C LEU A 127 2.10 2.52 -14.23
N ALA A 128 2.06 1.47 -15.05
CA ALA A 128 2.82 0.24 -14.85
C ALA A 128 3.72 -0.05 -16.05
N VAL A 129 4.96 -0.46 -15.80
CA VAL A 129 5.89 -0.92 -16.83
C VAL A 129 6.54 -2.22 -16.38
N VAL A 130 6.61 -3.22 -17.26
CA VAL A 130 7.22 -4.52 -16.96
C VAL A 130 8.61 -4.61 -17.61
N GLU A 131 9.53 -5.32 -16.95
CA GLU A 131 10.84 -5.74 -17.47
C GLU A 131 11.90 -4.63 -17.68
N VAL A 132 11.74 -3.45 -17.09
CA VAL A 132 12.75 -2.37 -17.16
C VAL A 132 14.10 -2.81 -16.60
N GLU A 133 14.11 -3.59 -15.52
CA GLU A 133 15.34 -4.12 -14.93
C GLU A 133 16.02 -5.18 -15.82
N ASN A 134 15.23 -5.94 -16.58
CA ASN A 134 15.77 -6.90 -17.54
C ASN A 134 16.52 -6.19 -18.67
N TYR A 135 16.03 -5.04 -19.13
CA TYR A 135 16.72 -4.20 -20.11
C TYR A 135 18.11 -3.79 -19.62
N PHE A 136 18.22 -3.22 -18.40
CA PHE A 136 19.50 -2.80 -17.85
C PHE A 136 20.45 -3.97 -17.57
N ARG A 137 19.91 -5.13 -17.16
CA ARG A 137 20.68 -6.37 -16.95
C ARG A 137 21.26 -6.94 -18.25
N ILE A 138 20.52 -6.85 -19.35
CA ILE A 138 21.01 -7.27 -20.68
C ILE A 138 22.07 -6.28 -21.19
N GLN A 139 21.84 -4.98 -21.00
CA GLN A 139 22.79 -3.94 -21.42
C GLN A 139 24.12 -4.00 -20.66
N SER A 140 24.10 -4.28 -19.36
CA SER A 140 25.32 -4.45 -18.56
C SER A 140 26.14 -5.67 -18.99
N LYS A 141 25.46 -6.80 -19.30
CA LYS A 141 26.10 -8.01 -19.86
C LYS A 141 26.73 -7.75 -21.22
N LYS A 142 26.05 -7.01 -22.11
CA LYS A 142 26.61 -6.59 -23.41
C LYS A 142 27.86 -5.72 -23.23
N ARG A 143 27.84 -4.77 -22.29
CA ARG A 143 29.02 -3.93 -21.96
C ARG A 143 30.21 -4.75 -21.45
N LEU A 144 29.98 -5.72 -20.57
CA LEU A 144 31.01 -6.64 -20.08
C LEU A 144 31.63 -7.49 -21.21
N GLN A 145 30.81 -7.98 -22.15
CA GLN A 145 31.29 -8.77 -23.29
C GLN A 145 32.11 -7.92 -24.28
N VAL A 146 31.67 -6.70 -24.58
CA VAL A 146 32.41 -5.78 -25.45
C VAL A 146 33.73 -5.34 -24.79
N ALA A 147 33.74 -5.06 -23.49
CA ALA A 147 34.95 -4.76 -22.75
C ALA A 147 35.94 -5.94 -22.73
N ALA A 148 35.46 -7.18 -22.52
CA ALA A 148 36.29 -8.38 -22.58
C ALA A 148 36.85 -8.65 -23.99
N ALA A 149 36.06 -8.41 -25.03
CA ALA A 149 36.49 -8.54 -26.43
C ALA A 149 37.56 -7.49 -26.80
N SER A 150 37.44 -6.26 -26.28
CA SER A 150 38.45 -5.20 -26.49
C SER A 150 39.79 -5.52 -25.79
N ARG A 151 39.75 -6.10 -24.58
CA ARG A 151 40.94 -6.51 -23.83
C ARG A 151 41.69 -7.67 -24.49
N ASN A 152 40.98 -8.58 -25.15
CA ASN A 152 41.58 -9.68 -25.92
C ASN A 152 42.17 -9.23 -27.28
N GLN A 153 41.76 -8.08 -27.80
CA GLN A 153 42.36 -7.50 -29.02
C GLN A 153 43.60 -6.64 -28.74
N GLU A 154 43.70 -6.02 -27.57
CA GLU A 154 44.88 -5.23 -27.18
C GLU A 154 46.16 -6.08 -26.98
N GLU A 155 46.05 -7.38 -26.71
CA GLU A 155 47.22 -8.28 -26.67
C GLU A 155 47.77 -8.67 -28.05
N LYS A 156 47.06 -8.40 -29.17
CA LYS A 156 47.47 -8.87 -30.51
C LYS A 156 47.75 -7.81 -31.56
N GLN A 157 47.49 -6.52 -31.35
CA GLN A 157 47.88 -5.48 -32.32
C GLN A 157 48.35 -4.19 -31.67
N GLY A 158 49.67 -3.97 -31.74
CA GLY A 158 50.27 -2.67 -31.49
C GLY A 158 49.79 -1.60 -32.49
N LYS A 159 49.49 -0.42 -31.95
CA LYS A 159 49.44 0.90 -32.62
C LYS A 159 48.67 0.95 -33.96
N ARG A 160 47.35 1.19 -33.89
CA ARG A 160 46.66 1.95 -34.95
C ARG A 160 45.47 2.76 -34.41
N ARG A 161 45.70 4.08 -34.39
CA ARG A 161 44.74 5.21 -34.42
C ARG A 161 43.45 5.05 -33.60
N ARG A 162 43.46 5.73 -32.45
CA ARG A 162 42.29 6.15 -31.66
C ARG A 162 41.40 7.08 -32.49
N LYS A 163 40.59 6.53 -33.38
CA LYS A 163 39.38 7.20 -33.87
C LYS A 163 38.34 6.90 -32.79
N THR A 164 38.01 7.91 -32.00
CA THR A 164 36.89 7.86 -31.06
C THR A 164 35.65 7.41 -31.82
N VAL A 165 35.32 6.12 -31.66
CA VAL A 165 33.98 5.63 -31.96
C VAL A 165 33.08 6.48 -31.08
N LYS A 166 32.30 7.37 -31.71
CA LYS A 166 31.15 8.01 -31.09
C LYS A 166 30.29 6.83 -30.61
N ASP A 167 30.44 6.47 -29.34
CA ASP A 167 29.59 5.48 -28.74
C ASP A 167 28.16 6.02 -28.86
N SER A 168 27.30 5.20 -29.43
CA SER A 168 25.98 5.59 -29.90
C SER A 168 25.20 6.36 -28.83
N GLY A 169 24.73 7.57 -29.16
CA GLY A 169 23.84 8.41 -28.34
C GLY A 169 22.43 7.83 -28.14
N LEU A 170 22.34 6.51 -28.00
CA LEU A 170 21.13 5.70 -27.87
C LEU A 170 21.10 4.96 -26.52
N GLU A 171 22.14 5.06 -25.69
CA GLU A 171 22.14 4.43 -24.38
C GLU A 171 21.38 5.29 -23.37
N ILE A 172 20.19 4.82 -23.01
CA ILE A 172 19.43 5.30 -21.84
C ILE A 172 20.13 4.75 -20.61
N THR A 173 20.49 5.62 -19.68
CA THR A 173 21.05 5.24 -18.39
C THR A 173 19.96 5.17 -17.32
N ARG A 174 20.23 4.50 -16.20
CA ARG A 174 19.31 4.50 -15.05
C ARG A 174 19.02 5.91 -14.54
N LEU A 175 20.03 6.78 -14.55
CA LEU A 175 19.89 8.18 -14.17
C LEU A 175 18.93 8.93 -15.11
N ASP A 176 18.96 8.64 -16.41
CA ASP A 176 18.04 9.25 -17.37
C ASP A 176 16.58 8.85 -17.08
N VAL A 177 16.36 7.58 -16.72
CA VAL A 177 15.03 7.09 -16.29
C VAL A 177 14.59 7.76 -14.99
N GLU A 178 15.44 7.76 -13.96
CA GLU A 178 15.12 8.39 -12.66
C GLU A 178 14.79 9.87 -12.82
N ASN A 179 15.57 10.61 -13.61
CA ASN A 179 15.31 12.03 -13.87
C ASN A 179 13.96 12.25 -14.55
N ALA A 180 13.60 11.44 -15.54
CA ALA A 180 12.32 11.54 -16.24
C ALA A 180 11.13 11.21 -15.30
N LEU A 181 11.30 10.25 -14.39
CA LEU A 181 10.28 9.89 -13.40
C LEU A 181 10.09 10.96 -12.33
N VAL A 182 11.18 11.53 -11.82
CA VAL A 182 11.12 12.63 -10.84
C VAL A 182 10.43 13.84 -11.46
N ASP A 183 10.78 14.19 -12.69
CA ASP A 183 10.15 15.31 -13.40
C ASP A 183 8.66 15.04 -13.66
N LEU A 184 8.29 13.80 -14.03
CA LEU A 184 6.88 13.41 -14.15
C LEU A 184 6.13 13.53 -12.82
N GLN A 185 6.73 13.07 -11.72
CA GLN A 185 6.11 13.14 -10.39
C GLN A 185 5.94 14.58 -9.91
N LEU A 186 6.92 15.45 -10.14
CA LEU A 186 6.85 16.87 -9.75
C LEU A 186 5.82 17.65 -10.58
N CYS A 187 5.75 17.40 -11.89
CA CYS A 187 4.86 18.16 -12.77
C CYS A 187 3.43 17.63 -12.81
N LYS A 188 3.22 16.32 -12.66
CA LYS A 188 1.91 15.66 -12.87
C LYS A 188 1.43 14.84 -11.67
N GLN A 189 2.24 14.65 -10.63
CA GLN A 189 1.90 13.84 -9.43
C GLN A 189 1.50 12.40 -9.76
N VAL A 190 1.97 11.87 -10.90
CA VAL A 190 1.73 10.49 -11.31
C VAL A 190 2.95 9.65 -10.98
N GLN A 191 2.71 8.51 -10.32
CA GLN A 191 3.74 7.51 -10.04
C GLN A 191 3.77 6.42 -11.11
N VAL A 192 4.97 5.93 -11.42
CA VAL A 192 5.19 4.77 -12.28
C VAL A 192 5.71 3.61 -11.43
N SER A 193 5.06 2.46 -11.54
CA SER A 193 5.45 1.21 -10.90
C SER A 193 6.16 0.30 -11.89
N PHE A 194 7.27 -0.30 -11.46
CA PHE A 194 8.04 -1.26 -12.26
C PHE A 194 7.85 -2.68 -11.72
N PHE A 195 7.68 -3.63 -12.64
CA PHE A 195 7.53 -5.05 -12.32
C PHE A 195 8.59 -5.86 -13.05
N GLU A 196 9.15 -6.89 -12.41
CA GLU A 196 10.19 -7.72 -13.04
C GLU A 196 9.63 -8.65 -14.11
N ASN A 197 8.38 -9.10 -13.92
CA ASN A 197 7.70 -10.10 -14.73
C ASN A 197 6.18 -9.83 -14.75
N TRP A 198 5.48 -10.56 -15.63
CA TRP A 198 4.02 -10.43 -15.81
C TRP A 198 3.20 -11.01 -14.66
N GLU A 199 3.78 -11.91 -13.86
CA GLU A 199 3.12 -12.51 -12.70
C GLU A 199 2.95 -11.47 -11.58
N GLU A 200 4.02 -10.73 -11.26
CA GLU A 200 3.98 -9.59 -10.32
C GLU A 200 2.98 -8.51 -10.75
N LEU A 201 2.87 -8.23 -12.06
CA LEU A 201 1.86 -7.30 -12.56
C LEU A 201 0.45 -7.83 -12.32
N GLY A 202 0.22 -9.14 -12.49
CA GLY A 202 -1.08 -9.78 -12.25
C GLY A 202 -1.47 -9.74 -10.76
N GLU A 203 -0.53 -10.01 -9.86
CA GLU A 203 -0.73 -9.86 -8.42
C GLU A 203 -1.04 -8.41 -8.05
N PHE A 204 -0.29 -7.47 -8.61
CA PHE A 204 -0.53 -6.04 -8.40
C PHE A 204 -1.89 -5.60 -8.92
N ALA A 205 -2.30 -6.03 -10.11
CA ALA A 205 -3.62 -5.71 -10.66
C ALA A 205 -4.73 -6.26 -9.76
N THR A 206 -4.57 -7.47 -9.21
CA THR A 206 -5.52 -8.04 -8.25
C THR A 206 -5.61 -7.20 -6.97
N MET A 207 -4.45 -6.80 -6.43
CA MET A 207 -4.37 -5.92 -5.26
C MET A 207 -4.97 -4.54 -5.53
N PHE A 208 -4.70 -3.96 -6.69
CA PHE A 208 -5.21 -2.67 -7.12
C PHE A 208 -6.73 -2.70 -7.24
N THR A 209 -7.29 -3.70 -7.93
CA THR A 209 -8.74 -3.87 -8.06
C THR A 209 -9.41 -4.05 -6.70
N LYS A 210 -8.82 -4.86 -5.81
CA LYS A 210 -9.32 -5.00 -4.43
C LYS A 210 -9.28 -3.69 -3.66
N ALA A 211 -8.19 -2.93 -3.77
CA ALA A 211 -8.05 -1.64 -3.10
C ALA A 211 -9.07 -0.62 -3.62
N VAL A 212 -9.38 -0.62 -4.91
CA VAL A 212 -10.43 0.20 -5.51
C VAL A 212 -11.81 -0.22 -4.98
N ALA A 213 -12.11 -1.53 -4.95
CA ALA A 213 -13.36 -2.07 -4.42
C ALA A 213 -13.61 -1.66 -2.95
N GLU A 214 -12.57 -1.73 -2.12
CA GLU A 214 -12.66 -1.43 -0.69
C GLU A 214 -12.58 0.08 -0.37
N ALA A 215 -12.16 0.92 -1.32
CA ALA A 215 -11.96 2.35 -1.10
C ALA A 215 -13.22 3.10 -0.60
N PRO A 216 -14.43 2.95 -1.19
CA PRO A 216 -15.61 3.64 -0.69
C PRO A 216 -15.95 3.23 0.75
N PHE A 217 -15.93 1.92 1.04
CA PHE A 217 -16.16 1.38 2.37
C PHE A 217 -15.14 1.90 3.39
N LYS A 218 -13.85 1.97 3.04
CA LYS A 218 -12.80 2.52 3.91
C LYS A 218 -13.02 4.02 4.17
N ARG A 219 -13.35 4.81 3.16
CA ARG A 219 -13.64 6.25 3.32
C ARG A 219 -14.85 6.50 4.23
N GLU A 220 -15.93 5.72 4.07
CA GLU A 220 -17.10 5.81 4.95
C GLU A 220 -16.72 5.50 6.41
N ARG A 221 -15.95 4.43 6.60
CA ARG A 221 -15.47 4.01 7.92
C ARG A 221 -14.58 5.06 8.57
N GLU A 222 -13.73 5.75 7.82
CA GLU A 222 -12.88 6.83 8.35
C GLU A 222 -13.68 8.03 8.89
N LYS A 223 -14.88 8.32 8.35
CA LYS A 223 -15.76 9.39 8.84
C LYS A 223 -16.31 9.14 10.25
N THR A 224 -16.28 7.90 10.74
CA THR A 224 -16.89 7.50 12.02
C THR A 224 -16.15 8.04 13.26
N GLY A 225 -15.03 8.75 13.09
CA GLY A 225 -14.31 9.44 14.16
C GLY A 225 -13.42 8.54 15.03
N PHE A 226 -13.49 7.22 14.85
CA PHE A 226 -12.66 6.24 15.55
C PHE A 226 -11.53 5.73 14.66
N SER A 227 -10.56 6.58 14.33
CA SER A 227 -9.43 6.22 13.43
C SER A 227 -8.60 5.04 13.94
N PHE A 228 -8.55 4.83 15.26
CA PHE A 228 -7.74 3.80 15.91
C PHE A 228 -8.38 2.40 15.91
N TYR A 229 -9.71 2.30 15.87
CA TYR A 229 -10.42 1.04 16.11
C TYR A 229 -10.49 0.10 14.89
N LEU A 230 -10.16 0.59 13.69
CA LEU A 230 -10.56 -0.06 12.43
C LEU A 230 -9.38 -0.56 11.59
N GLU A 231 -8.13 -0.30 12.00
CA GLU A 231 -6.94 -0.79 11.31
C GLU A 231 -6.73 -2.29 11.62
N LYS A 232 -7.31 -3.13 10.76
CA LYS A 232 -7.28 -4.60 10.80
C LYS A 232 -5.84 -5.11 10.90
N GLY A 233 -5.37 -5.44 12.10
CA GLY A 233 -4.13 -6.19 12.29
C GLY A 233 -3.61 -6.25 13.71
N TRP A 234 -3.71 -5.18 14.50
CA TRP A 234 -2.97 -5.08 15.76
C TRP A 234 -3.82 -5.23 17.03
N CYS A 235 -5.14 -5.11 16.92
CA CYS A 235 -6.04 -5.08 18.09
C CYS A 235 -7.34 -5.87 17.89
N GLY A 236 -7.26 -7.13 17.45
CA GLY A 236 -8.42 -8.03 17.52
C GLY A 236 -8.95 -8.13 18.97
N GLY A 237 -10.26 -8.28 19.14
CA GLY A 237 -10.87 -8.48 20.46
C GLY A 237 -10.28 -9.70 21.20
N VAL A 238 -10.41 -9.73 22.52
CA VAL A 238 -10.16 -10.96 23.30
C VAL A 238 -11.46 -11.75 23.35
N LYS A 239 -11.40 -13.03 22.97
CA LYS A 239 -12.55 -13.93 23.16
C LYS A 239 -12.78 -14.16 24.65
N VAL A 240 -13.98 -13.84 25.13
CA VAL A 240 -14.39 -14.05 26.52
C VAL A 240 -15.50 -15.08 26.54
N ASP A 241 -15.39 -16.08 27.42
CA ASP A 241 -16.43 -17.08 27.61
C ASP A 241 -17.49 -16.63 28.63
N HIS A 242 -18.61 -17.37 28.70
CA HIS A 242 -19.69 -17.10 29.66
C HIS A 242 -19.26 -17.19 31.13
N SER A 243 -18.11 -17.82 31.43
CA SER A 243 -17.55 -17.90 32.78
C SER A 243 -16.68 -16.69 33.13
N GLY A 244 -16.45 -15.77 32.18
CA GLY A 244 -15.58 -14.62 32.35
C GLY A 244 -14.10 -14.92 32.09
N LYS A 245 -13.75 -16.12 31.62
CA LYS A 245 -12.38 -16.44 31.22
C LYS A 245 -12.02 -15.58 30.01
N GLY A 246 -10.91 -14.86 30.11
CA GLY A 246 -10.48 -13.86 29.14
C GLY A 246 -10.61 -12.41 29.64
N LEU A 247 -11.42 -12.13 30.67
CA LEU A 247 -11.58 -10.76 31.19
C LEU A 247 -10.28 -10.18 31.76
N PHE A 248 -9.42 -11.01 32.35
CA PHE A 248 -8.10 -10.57 32.79
C PHE A 248 -7.23 -10.10 31.62
N GLU A 249 -7.28 -10.84 30.50
CA GLU A 249 -6.54 -10.48 29.30
C GLU A 249 -7.14 -9.22 28.63
N VAL A 250 -8.48 -9.06 28.67
CA VAL A 250 -9.15 -7.80 28.28
C VAL A 250 -8.62 -6.64 29.11
N TRP A 251 -8.59 -6.78 30.44
CA TRP A 251 -8.13 -5.73 31.33
C TRP A 251 -6.67 -5.35 31.06
N LYS A 252 -5.80 -6.35 30.83
CA LYS A 252 -4.42 -6.10 30.41
C LYS A 252 -4.34 -5.34 29.09
N ARG A 253 -5.09 -5.75 28.07
CA ARG A 253 -5.11 -5.06 26.76
C ARG A 253 -5.65 -3.64 26.88
N GLN A 254 -6.62 -3.39 27.76
CA GLN A 254 -7.11 -2.04 28.07
C GLN A 254 -6.00 -1.14 28.63
N ILE A 255 -5.19 -1.64 29.57
CA ILE A 255 -4.00 -0.90 30.06
C ILE A 255 -2.94 -0.71 28.96
N GLN A 256 -2.80 -1.65 28.01
CA GLN A 256 -1.87 -1.49 26.88
C GLN A 256 -2.31 -0.44 25.86
N GLN A 257 -3.58 -0.02 25.84
CA GLN A 257 -4.04 1.02 24.91
C GLN A 257 -3.48 2.41 25.22
N PHE A 258 -2.95 2.62 26.42
CA PHE A 258 -2.31 3.87 26.77
C PHE A 258 -1.00 4.04 25.99
N ASN A 259 -0.74 5.26 25.52
CA ASN A 259 0.51 5.61 24.84
C ASN A 259 1.72 5.21 25.69
N ARG A 260 2.76 4.66 25.04
CA ARG A 260 4.05 4.31 25.66
C ARG A 260 3.96 3.23 26.75
N VAL A 261 2.94 2.36 26.71
CA VAL A 261 2.82 1.21 27.61
C VAL A 261 3.27 -0.07 26.92
N SER A 262 4.24 -0.77 27.52
CA SER A 262 4.64 -2.11 27.05
C SER A 262 3.80 -3.21 27.68
N LEU A 263 3.82 -4.41 27.09
CA LEU A 263 3.15 -5.59 27.65
C LEU A 263 3.55 -5.86 29.10
N GLU A 264 4.85 -5.75 29.42
CA GLU A 264 5.34 -6.00 30.79
C GLU A 264 4.88 -4.92 31.78
N MET A 265 4.72 -3.67 31.32
CA MET A 265 4.18 -2.59 32.16
C MET A 265 2.71 -2.83 32.47
N ALA A 266 1.92 -3.20 31.46
CA ALA A 266 0.52 -3.54 31.64
C ALA A 266 0.36 -4.76 32.56
N GLU A 267 1.11 -5.83 32.33
CA GLU A 267 1.12 -7.04 33.17
C GLU A 267 1.45 -6.70 34.65
N ALA A 268 2.42 -5.81 34.90
CA ALA A 268 2.77 -5.40 36.26
C ALA A 268 1.62 -4.62 36.95
N VAL A 269 0.93 -3.73 36.21
CA VAL A 269 -0.23 -2.98 36.71
C VAL A 269 -1.40 -3.92 37.00
N VAL A 270 -1.77 -4.79 36.07
CA VAL A 270 -2.91 -5.71 36.28
C VAL A 270 -2.59 -6.82 37.29
N SER A 271 -1.32 -7.17 37.47
CA SER A 271 -0.91 -8.07 38.56
C SER A 271 -1.11 -7.43 39.94
N ALA A 272 -0.84 -6.12 40.07
CA ALA A 272 -1.09 -5.38 41.30
C ALA A 272 -2.60 -5.12 41.52
N TYR A 273 -3.34 -4.87 40.44
CA TYR A 273 -4.78 -4.59 40.46
C TYR A 273 -5.50 -5.44 39.40
N PRO A 274 -5.90 -6.69 39.73
CA PRO A 274 -6.41 -7.67 38.77
C PRO A 274 -7.82 -7.39 38.26
N SER A 275 -8.45 -6.30 38.70
CA SER A 275 -9.71 -5.83 38.13
C SER A 275 -9.81 -4.30 38.18
N PRO A 276 -10.57 -3.68 37.25
CA PRO A 276 -10.83 -2.24 37.27
C PRO A 276 -11.43 -1.76 38.60
N GLN A 277 -12.30 -2.58 39.20
CA GLN A 277 -12.95 -2.27 40.48
C GLN A 277 -11.94 -2.17 41.63
N LEU A 278 -10.95 -3.07 41.68
CA LEU A 278 -9.90 -3.00 42.70
C LEU A 278 -9.02 -1.76 42.53
N LEU A 279 -8.76 -1.35 41.29
CA LEU A 279 -8.01 -0.14 41.00
C LEU A 279 -8.78 1.13 41.45
N ILE A 280 -10.06 1.22 41.12
CA ILE A 280 -10.93 2.34 41.52
C ILE A 280 -11.07 2.41 43.05
N GLN A 281 -11.25 1.27 43.72
CA GLN A 281 -11.31 1.20 45.18
C GLN A 281 -9.99 1.60 45.85
N ALA A 282 -8.85 1.36 45.21
CA ALA A 282 -7.57 1.80 45.73
C ALA A 282 -7.45 3.33 45.66
N TYR A 283 -7.85 3.95 44.54
CA TYR A 283 -7.88 5.42 44.41
C TYR A 283 -8.79 6.09 45.44
N SER A 284 -9.96 5.51 45.73
CA SER A 284 -10.89 6.08 46.71
C SER A 284 -10.36 6.07 48.14
N ARG A 285 -9.41 5.18 48.46
CA ARG A 285 -8.76 5.09 49.77
C ARG A 285 -7.58 6.05 49.93
N CYS A 286 -7.06 6.62 48.83
CA CYS A 286 -6.00 7.62 48.89
C CYS A 286 -6.51 8.93 49.50
N SER A 287 -5.64 9.57 50.29
CA SER A 287 -5.96 10.76 51.09
C SER A 287 -5.75 12.08 50.32
N SER A 288 -4.97 12.05 49.23
CA SER A 288 -4.67 13.23 48.42
C SER A 288 -4.67 12.91 46.92
N GLU A 289 -4.86 13.94 46.09
CA GLU A 289 -4.78 13.80 44.63
C GLU A 289 -3.37 13.39 44.17
N GLN A 290 -2.32 13.99 44.75
CA GLN A 290 -0.93 13.62 44.46
C GLN A 290 -0.64 12.13 44.73
N GLU A 291 -1.23 11.58 45.80
CA GLU A 291 -1.10 10.16 46.13
C GLU A 291 -1.81 9.28 45.10
N ARG A 292 -3.00 9.69 44.63
CA ARG A 292 -3.73 8.99 43.56
C ARG A 292 -2.94 8.98 42.27
N GLU A 293 -2.43 10.15 41.85
CA GLU A 293 -1.64 10.27 40.63
C GLU A 293 -0.37 9.40 40.65
N ASN A 294 0.23 9.16 41.82
CA ASN A 294 1.48 8.40 41.96
C ASN A 294 1.30 6.97 42.48
N MET A 295 0.06 6.51 42.67
CA MET A 295 -0.25 5.21 43.28
C MET A 295 0.40 4.04 42.54
N LEU A 296 0.44 4.09 41.20
CA LEU A 296 1.02 3.04 40.36
C LEU A 296 2.51 3.27 40.04
N ALA A 297 3.04 4.47 40.33
CA ALA A 297 4.34 4.91 39.85
C ALA A 297 5.50 4.00 40.28
N ASN A 298 5.40 3.42 41.48
CA ASN A 298 6.45 2.61 42.08
C ASN A 298 6.32 1.11 41.83
N ILE A 299 5.32 0.66 41.05
CA ILE A 299 5.16 -0.75 40.72
C ILE A 299 6.39 -1.23 39.92
N PRO A 300 7.06 -2.31 40.36
CA PRO A 300 8.23 -2.83 39.68
C PRO A 300 7.81 -3.59 38.42
N VAL A 301 8.43 -3.23 37.29
CA VAL A 301 8.31 -3.90 36.01
C VAL A 301 9.58 -4.71 35.80
N ARG A 302 9.44 -6.03 35.72
CA ARG A 302 10.54 -6.94 35.41
C ARG A 302 10.57 -7.21 33.92
N ARG A 303 11.73 -7.04 33.29
CA ARG A 303 11.95 -7.35 31.87
C ARG A 303 13.02 -8.43 31.74
N GLY A 304 12.66 -9.55 31.14
CA GLY A 304 13.52 -10.73 30.98
C GLY A 304 13.50 -11.68 32.18
N GLU A 305 14.16 -12.83 32.01
CA GLU A 305 14.26 -13.91 33.00
C GLU A 305 15.74 -14.17 33.35
N GLY A 306 16.05 -14.40 34.63
CA GLY A 306 17.40 -14.74 35.09
C GLY A 306 18.35 -13.54 35.31
N VAL A 307 19.66 -13.76 35.13
CA VAL A 307 20.75 -12.82 35.48
C VAL A 307 20.74 -11.54 34.61
N THR A 308 20.06 -11.57 33.47
CA THR A 308 19.88 -10.42 32.56
C THR A 308 18.60 -9.63 32.85
N ALA A 309 17.85 -9.99 33.89
CA ALA A 309 16.61 -9.30 34.24
C ALA A 309 16.90 -7.84 34.61
N THR A 310 16.28 -6.92 33.86
CA THR A 310 16.31 -5.50 34.18
C THR A 310 15.02 -5.14 34.91
N SER A 311 15.12 -4.34 35.97
CA SER A 311 13.97 -3.84 36.72
C SER A 311 13.83 -2.34 36.49
N ARG A 312 12.67 -1.94 35.98
CA ARG A 312 12.25 -0.53 35.92
C ARG A 312 10.97 -0.36 36.73
N ARG A 313 10.50 0.87 36.88
CA ARG A 313 9.21 1.18 37.48
C ARG A 313 8.23 1.66 36.42
N VAL A 314 6.94 1.57 36.69
CA VAL A 314 5.87 2.13 35.84
C VAL A 314 6.09 3.63 35.59
N GLY A 315 6.48 4.37 36.62
CA GLY A 315 6.78 5.80 36.54
C GLY A 315 5.56 6.70 36.79
N PRO A 316 5.79 7.96 37.23
CA PRO A 316 4.73 8.88 37.64
C PRO A 316 3.82 9.31 36.49
N ASP A 317 4.37 9.47 35.28
CA ASP A 317 3.61 9.87 34.09
C ASP A 317 2.49 8.88 33.76
N LEU A 318 2.84 7.60 33.62
CA LEU A 318 1.85 6.57 33.31
C LEU A 318 0.85 6.37 34.46
N SER A 319 1.32 6.44 35.70
CA SER A 319 0.44 6.37 36.88
C SER A 319 -0.64 7.45 36.85
N ARG A 320 -0.25 8.69 36.54
CA ARG A 320 -1.17 9.82 36.39
C ARG A 320 -2.15 9.61 35.26
N ARG A 321 -1.70 9.17 34.08
CA ARG A 321 -2.57 8.94 32.92
C ARG A 321 -3.63 7.89 33.19
N ILE A 322 -3.26 6.77 33.82
CA ILE A 322 -4.22 5.73 34.21
C ILE A 322 -5.22 6.27 35.25
N TYR A 323 -4.77 7.04 36.25
CA TYR A 323 -5.67 7.65 37.23
C TYR A 323 -6.71 8.56 36.55
N LEU A 324 -6.25 9.49 35.71
CA LEU A 324 -7.12 10.42 35.00
C LEU A 324 -8.14 9.69 34.11
N GLN A 325 -7.70 8.73 33.29
CA GLN A 325 -8.60 7.96 32.44
C GLN A 325 -9.66 7.16 33.21
N MET A 326 -9.30 6.66 34.40
CA MET A 326 -10.20 5.81 35.19
C MET A 326 -11.15 6.60 36.11
N THR A 327 -10.95 7.91 36.27
CA THR A 327 -11.70 8.72 37.25
C THR A 327 -12.29 10.02 36.70
N SER A 328 -11.78 10.54 35.58
CA SER A 328 -12.32 11.72 34.93
C SER A 328 -13.71 11.46 34.36
N HIS A 329 -14.57 12.48 34.42
CA HIS A 329 -15.86 12.51 33.73
C HIS A 329 -15.81 13.29 32.40
N ASP A 330 -14.68 13.93 32.12
CA ASP A 330 -14.45 14.69 30.89
C ASP A 330 -13.90 13.75 29.80
N PRO A 331 -14.67 13.48 28.72
CA PRO A 331 -14.22 12.63 27.62
C PRO A 331 -13.14 13.27 26.74
N ASP A 332 -13.01 14.60 26.78
CA ASP A 332 -12.05 15.36 25.96
C ASP A 332 -10.73 15.65 26.70
N LEU A 333 -10.58 15.09 27.91
CA LEU A 333 -9.40 15.29 28.74
C LEU A 333 -8.14 14.70 28.09
N TYR A 334 -7.17 15.57 27.83
CA TYR A 334 -5.88 15.16 27.30
C TYR A 334 -5.00 14.52 28.39
N LEU A 335 -4.59 13.26 28.18
CA LEU A 335 -3.84 12.50 29.17
C LEU A 335 -2.33 12.83 29.16
N ASP A 336 -1.76 13.07 28.00
CA ASP A 336 -0.32 13.34 27.86
C ASP A 336 -0.02 14.80 28.21
N VAL A 337 0.95 15.06 29.10
CA VAL A 337 1.41 16.44 29.33
C VAL A 337 2.23 16.86 28.11
N THR A 338 1.79 17.90 27.40
CA THR A 338 2.63 18.59 26.40
C THR A 338 3.78 19.25 27.14
N GLY A 339 4.92 18.55 27.19
CA GLY A 339 6.19 19.08 27.68
C GLY A 339 6.87 19.97 26.64
#